data_AF-A0A1G3UQ45-F1
#
_entry.id   AF-A0A1G3UQ45-F1
#
_cell.length_a   1.000
_cell.length_b   1.000
_cell.length_c   1.000
_cell.angle_alpha   90.00
_cell.angle_beta   90.00
_cell.angle_gamma   90.00
#
_symmetry.space_group_name_H-M   'P 1'
#
loop_
_entity.id
_entity.type
_entity.pdbx_description
1 polymer ?
#
loop_
_entity_poly.entity_id
_entity_poly.type
_entity_poly.pdbx_seq_one_letter_code
_entity_poly.pdbx_strand_id
1 'polypeptide(L)' 'MHSLRVEVNDTIFEKVIAFFNNLPKSDIKFSIDENKKIYSSKRLNSLSIKTKGFKFDREEANER' A
#
# COMPACT_ATOMS: atom_id res chain seq x y z
N MET A 1 -18.86 26.82 0.26
CA MET A 1 -17.61 26.11 -0.11
C MET A 1 -17.89 25.26 -1.34
N HIS A 2 -17.08 25.40 -2.39
CA HIS A 2 -17.16 24.56 -3.59
C HIS A 2 -15.83 23.81 -3.71
N SER A 3 -15.90 22.53 -4.04
CA SER A 3 -14.72 21.66 -4.16
C SER A 3 -14.54 21.25 -5.61
N LEU A 4 -13.34 21.49 -6.14
CA LEU A 4 -12.93 21.05 -7.48
C LEU A 4 -12.00 19.84 -7.32
N ARG A 5 -12.38 18.70 -7.90
CA ARG A 5 -11.50 17.54 -8.03
C ARG A 5 -10.94 17.55 -9.45
N VAL A 6 -9.61 17.60 -9.56
CA VAL A 6 -8.91 17.58 -10.85
C VAL A 6 -8.12 16.27 -10.92
N GLU A 7 -8.43 15.45 -11.92
CA GLU A 7 -7.62 14.28 -12.26
C GLU A 7 -6.56 14.70 -13.27
N VAL A 8 -5.31 14.39 -12.96
CA VAL A 8 -4.17 14.87 -13.72
C VAL A 8 -3.23 13.69 -13.95
N ASN A 9 -2.72 13.55 -15.17
CA ASN A 9 -1.67 12.57 -15.47
C ASN A 9 -0.35 12.96 -14.78
N ASP A 10 0.41 11.96 -14.34
CA ASP A 10 1.69 12.15 -13.64
C ASP A 10 2.70 13.02 -14.42
N THR A 11 2.67 12.94 -15.76
CA THR A 11 3.56 13.72 -16.64
C THR A 11 3.37 15.23 -16.56
N ILE A 12 2.21 15.70 -16.10
CA ILE A 12 1.89 17.13 -15.98
C ILE A 12 1.55 17.53 -14.53
N PHE A 13 1.59 16.59 -13.59
CA PHE A 13 1.26 16.81 -12.19
C PHE A 13 2.07 17.96 -11.56
N GLU A 14 3.39 17.98 -11.79
CA GLU A 14 4.27 19.04 -11.27
C GLU A 14 3.91 20.42 -11.83
N LYS A 15 3.55 20.51 -13.12
CA LYS A 15 3.14 21.77 -13.76
C LYS A 15 1.83 22.28 -13.18
N VAL A 16 0.90 21.37 -12.92
CA VAL A 16 -0.40 21.71 -12.33
C VAL A 16 -0.24 22.16 -10.88
N ILE A 17 0.62 21.50 -10.09
CA ILE A 17 0.98 21.97 -8.75
C ILE A 17 1.62 23.35 -8.80
N ALA A 18 2.56 23.59 -9.71
CA ALA A 18 3.22 24.88 -9.84
C ALA A 18 2.22 26.00 -10.18
N PHE A 19 1.25 25.74 -11.07
CA PHE A 19 0.17 26.67 -11.38
C PHE A 19 -0.67 27.00 -10.15
N PHE A 20 -1.07 25.97 -9.40
CA PHE A 20 -1.85 26.12 -8.19
C PHE A 20 -1.10 26.85 -7.06
N ASN A 21 0.21 26.68 -6.97
CA ASN A 21 1.05 27.41 -6.02
C ASN A 21 1.18 28.91 -6.33
N ASN A 22 0.95 29.33 -7.57
CA ASN A 22 0.97 30.73 -7.97
C ASN A 22 -0.32 31.48 -7.63
N LEU A 23 -1.39 30.77 -7.23
CA LEU A 23 -2.63 31.40 -6.83
C LEU A 23 -2.52 31.94 -5.39
N PRO A 24 -3.25 33.02 -5.07
CA PRO A 24 -3.25 33.59 -3.73
C PRO A 24 -3.72 32.56 -2.69
N LYS A 25 -2.81 32.21 -1.77
CA LYS A 25 -3.01 31.19 -0.73
C LYS A 25 -4.14 31.52 0.25
N SER A 26 -4.63 32.76 0.27
CA SER A 26 -5.78 33.18 1.08
C SER A 26 -7.08 32.54 0.61
N ASP A 27 -7.17 32.20 -0.69
CA ASP A 27 -8.45 31.90 -1.34
C ASP A 27 -8.58 30.40 -1.68
N ILE A 28 -7.49 29.64 -1.60
CA ILE A 28 -7.43 28.26 -2.08
C ILE A 28 -6.73 27.34 -1.07
N LYS A 29 -7.43 26.26 -0.69
CA LYS A 29 -6.91 25.20 0.17
C LYS A 29 -6.71 23.93 -0.66
N PHE A 30 -5.46 23.52 -0.83
CA PHE A 30 -5.12 22.26 -1.53
C PHE A 30 -5.19 21.09 -0.56
N SER A 31 -5.81 20.00 -1.01
CA SER A 31 -5.82 18.71 -0.31
C SER A 31 -5.35 17.67 -1.31
N ILE A 32 -4.11 17.21 -1.17
CA ILE A 32 -3.53 16.17 -2.03
C ILE A 32 -3.81 14.85 -1.32
N ASP A 33 -4.77 14.09 -1.84
CA ASP A 33 -5.09 12.76 -1.32
C ASP A 33 -4.18 11.75 -2.04
N GLU A 34 -2.95 11.59 -1.55
CA GLU A 34 -2.08 10.49 -2.00
C GLU A 34 -2.68 9.17 -1.50
N ASN A 35 -3.62 8.61 -2.24
CA ASN A 35 -4.07 7.23 -2.06
C ASN A 35 -2.97 6.24 -2.50
N LYS A 36 -1.74 6.42 -2.01
CA LYS A 36 -0.76 5.34 -2.02
C LYS A 36 -1.18 4.36 -0.94
N LYS A 37 -2.03 3.40 -1.32
CA LYS A 37 -2.18 2.16 -0.55
C LYS A 37 -0.80 1.49 -0.54
N ILE A 38 -0.01 1.81 0.48
CA ILE A 38 1.24 1.11 0.78
C ILE A 38 0.80 -0.29 1.21
N TYR A 39 0.75 -1.21 0.26
CA TYR A 39 0.60 -2.62 0.58
C TYR A 39 1.88 -3.06 1.29
N SER A 40 1.88 -3.03 2.62
CA SER A 40 2.94 -3.65 3.40
C SER A 40 2.93 -5.14 3.08
N SER A 41 4.01 -5.67 2.52
CA SER A 41 4.16 -7.11 2.31
C SER A 41 4.09 -7.80 3.67
N LYS A 42 2.99 -8.53 3.93
CA LYS A 42 2.87 -9.30 5.17
C LYS A 42 3.90 -10.43 5.12
N ARG A 43 4.91 -10.37 5.99
CA ARG A 43 5.85 -11.47 6.20
C ARG A 43 5.12 -12.61 6.89
N LEU A 44 5.21 -13.81 6.32
CA LEU A 44 4.74 -15.04 6.96
C LEU A 44 5.72 -15.41 8.08
N ASN A 45 5.32 -15.21 9.32
CA ASN A 45 6.18 -15.46 10.48
C ASN A 45 6.20 -16.94 10.90
N SER A 46 5.13 -17.70 10.62
CA SER A 46 5.08 -19.13 10.92
C SER A 46 3.98 -19.82 10.12
N LEU A 47 4.16 -21.11 9.89
CA LEU A 47 3.18 -22.01 9.30
C LEU A 47 2.90 -23.12 10.34
N SER A 48 1.68 -23.13 10.89
CA SER A 48 1.24 -24.22 11.77
C SER A 48 0.58 -25.30 10.92
N ILE A 49 1.16 -26.49 10.93
CA ILE A 49 0.60 -27.67 10.26
C ILE A 49 -0.21 -28.44 11.31
N LYS A 50 -1.50 -28.66 11.06
CA LYS A 50 -2.35 -29.44 11.96
C LYS A 50 -1.99 -30.92 11.83
N THR A 51 -1.28 -31.45 12.82
CA THR A 51 -0.82 -32.85 12.89
C THR A 51 -1.82 -33.78 13.59
N LYS A 52 -3.13 -33.50 13.51
CA LYS A 52 -4.14 -34.36 14.16
C LYS A 52 -4.13 -35.73 13.48
N GLY A 53 -3.49 -36.72 14.11
CA GLY A 53 -3.32 -38.07 13.59
C GLY A 53 -1.94 -38.38 12.99
N PHE A 54 -1.01 -37.42 12.97
CA PHE A 54 0.36 -37.70 12.53
C PHE A 54 1.13 -38.43 13.63
N LYS A 55 1.52 -39.67 13.37
CA LYS A 55 2.50 -40.39 14.17
C LYS A 55 3.81 -40.33 13.42
N PHE A 56 4.83 -39.73 14.04
CA PHE A 56 6.17 -39.71 13.51
C PHE A 56 6.73 -41.13 13.61
N ASP A 57 6.89 -41.82 12.48
CA ASP A 57 7.53 -43.12 12.44
C ASP A 57 9.04 -42.95 12.50
N ARG A 58 9.64 -43.53 13.53
CA ARG A 58 11.07 -43.38 13.83
C ARG A 58 11.91 -44.36 13.01
N GLU A 59 11.32 -45.44 12.53
CA GLU A 59 12.01 -46.46 11.74
C GLU A 59 12.21 -45.95 10.31
N GLU A 60 11.16 -45.42 9.67
CA GLU A 60 11.23 -44.82 8.32
C GLU A 60 12.20 -43.62 8.25
N ALA A 61 12.35 -42.87 9.34
CA ALA A 61 13.25 -41.70 9.39
C ALA A 61 14.74 -42.06 9.52
N ASN A 62 15.07 -43.23 10.09
CA ASN A 62 16.46 -43.70 10.25
C ASN A 62 16.96 -44.51 9.05
N GLU A 63 16.08 -44.91 8.13
CA GLU A 63 16.42 -45.59 6.88
C GLU A 63 16.89 -44.63 5.76
N ARG A 64 16.93 -43.31 6.03
CA ARG A 64 17.42 -42.28 5.10
C ARG A 64 18.74 -41.65 5.52
#